data_AF-A0A1W6URZ0-F1
#
_entry.id   AF-A0A1W6URZ0-F1
#
_cell.length_a   1.000
_cell.length_b   1.000
_cell.length_c   1.000
_cell.angle_alpha   90.00
_cell.angle_beta   90.00
_cell.angle_gamma   90.00
#
_symmetry.space_group_name_H-M   'P 1'
#
loop_
_entity.id
_entity.type
_entity.pdbx_description
1 polymer ?
#
loop_
_entity_poly.entity_id
_entity_poly.type
_entity_poly.pdbx_seq_one_letter_code
_entity_poly.pdbx_strand_id
1 'polypeptide(L)'
;MDGILGIVATSGFVGMLVGGLITHRLALGRDKRKEYNDAIRPLKSLVSKTSRSPIMGALTRESIDAVEHYVSPRVYAKLVERLNEYREKTAETTQMDGWGVPYMDEEDKVEVRAILTKMNKLLKVK
;
A
#
# COMPACT_ATOMS: atom_id res chain seq x y z
N MET A 1 40.73 -14.21 -42.24
CA MET A 1 39.96 -13.10 -41.60
C MET A 1 38.73 -13.65 -40.85
N ASP A 2 38.67 -14.96 -40.61
CA ASP A 2 37.45 -15.67 -40.23
C ASP A 2 37.20 -15.70 -38.71
N GLY A 3 38.24 -15.53 -37.90
CA GLY A 3 38.14 -15.51 -36.44
C GLY A 3 37.43 -14.28 -35.86
N ILE A 4 37.51 -13.12 -36.54
CA ILE A 4 36.88 -11.88 -36.08
C ILE A 4 35.36 -11.94 -36.30
N LEU A 5 34.91 -12.50 -37.43
CA LEU A 5 33.49 -12.67 -37.72
C LEU A 5 32.80 -13.63 -36.73
N GLY A 6 33.50 -14.70 -36.34
CA GLY A 6 33.05 -15.62 -35.31
C GLY A 6 32.83 -14.91 -33.98
N ILE A 7 33.82 -14.17 -33.48
CA ILE A 7 33.72 -13.44 -32.21
C ILE A 7 32.59 -12.39 -32.22
N VAL A 8 32.39 -11.68 -33.34
CA VAL A 8 31.28 -10.71 -33.49
C VAL A 8 29.91 -11.41 -33.50
N ALA A 9 29.78 -12.55 -34.17
CA ALA A 9 28.54 -13.33 -34.18
C ALA A 9 28.22 -13.93 -32.80
N THR A 10 29.22 -14.49 -32.10
CA THR A 10 29.02 -15.06 -30.75
C THR A 10 28.72 -13.98 -29.71
N SER A 11 29.36 -12.81 -29.80
CA SER A 11 29.07 -11.69 -28.89
C SER A 11 27.67 -11.10 -29.11
N GLY A 12 27.20 -11.03 -30.37
CA GLY A 12 25.82 -10.64 -30.70
C GLY A 12 24.78 -11.62 -30.14
N PHE A 13 25.03 -12.93 -30.27
CA PHE A 13 24.15 -13.97 -29.74
C PHE A 13 24.09 -13.97 -28.21
N VAL A 14 25.25 -13.84 -27.53
CA VAL A 14 25.32 -13.73 -26.06
C VAL A 14 24.63 -12.46 -25.58
N GLY A 15 24.81 -11.33 -26.26
CA GLY A 15 24.11 -10.07 -25.95
C GLY A 15 22.60 -10.20 -26.06
N MET A 16 22.10 -10.90 -27.08
CA MET A 16 20.67 -11.16 -27.26
C MET A 16 20.10 -12.05 -26.14
N LEU A 17 20.82 -13.10 -25.71
CA LEU A 17 20.40 -13.98 -24.61
C LEU A 17 20.39 -13.27 -23.26
N VAL A 18 21.44 -12.50 -22.95
CA VAL A 18 21.53 -11.71 -21.72
C VAL A 18 20.45 -10.62 -21.72
N GLY A 19 20.28 -9.92 -22.84
CA GLY A 19 19.23 -8.93 -23.03
C GLY A 19 17.83 -9.51 -22.87
N GLY A 20 17.58 -10.70 -23.43
CA GLY A 20 16.32 -11.42 -23.28
C GLY A 20 16.04 -11.82 -21.83
N LEU A 21 17.05 -12.36 -21.12
CA LEU A 21 16.93 -12.75 -19.71
C LEU A 21 16.64 -11.56 -18.79
N ILE A 22 17.32 -10.43 -19.00
CA ILE A 22 17.09 -9.21 -18.23
C ILE A 22 15.67 -8.67 -18.50
N THR A 23 15.30 -8.56 -19.78
CA THR A 23 13.98 -8.06 -20.18
C THR A 23 12.85 -8.92 -19.62
N HIS A 24 13.01 -10.25 -19.64
CA HIS A 24 12.03 -11.17 -19.07
C HIS A 24 11.89 -11.01 -17.55
N ARG A 25 13.00 -10.90 -16.82
CA ARG A 25 12.97 -10.64 -15.36
C ARG A 25 12.33 -9.30 -15.01
N LEU A 26 12.61 -8.26 -15.79
CA LEU A 26 12.00 -6.93 -15.62
C LEU A 26 10.49 -6.96 -15.92
N ALA A 27 10.07 -7.67 -16.96
CA ALA A 27 8.66 -7.83 -17.30
C ALA A 27 7.87 -8.52 -16.17
N LEU A 28 8.40 -9.63 -15.64
CA LEU A 28 7.81 -10.32 -14.47
C LEU A 28 7.77 -9.43 -13.23
N GLY A 29 8.84 -8.67 -12.98
CA GLY A 29 8.90 -7.74 -11.85
C GLY A 29 7.93 -6.56 -12.00
N ARG A 30 7.63 -6.12 -13.22
CA ARG A 30 6.63 -5.07 -13.48
C ARG A 30 5.22 -5.56 -13.19
N ASP A 31 4.90 -6.78 -13.62
CA ASP A 31 3.57 -7.34 -13.44
C ASP A 31 3.23 -7.57 -11.96
N LYS A 32 4.16 -8.17 -11.21
CA LYS A 32 4.03 -8.34 -9.74
C LYS A 32 3.87 -7.02 -8.99
N ARG A 33 4.59 -5.96 -9.40
CA ARG A 33 4.43 -4.62 -8.80
C ARG A 33 3.07 -4.02 -9.13
N LYS A 34 2.58 -4.21 -10.36
CA LYS A 34 1.26 -3.75 -10.78
C LYS A 34 0.16 -4.44 -9.96
N GLU A 35 0.20 -5.77 -9.86
CA GLU A 35 -0.75 -6.55 -9.06
C GLU A 35 -0.79 -6.08 -7.60
N TYR A 36 0.38 -5.94 -6.98
CA TYR A 36 0.49 -5.40 -5.62
C TYR A 36 -0.11 -3.98 -5.52
N ASN A 37 0.22 -3.09 -6.44
CA ASN A 37 -0.26 -1.71 -6.42
C ASN A 37 -1.77 -1.63 -6.61
N ASP A 38 -2.34 -2.44 -7.50
CA ASP A 38 -3.75 -2.46 -7.80
C ASP A 38 -4.56 -2.99 -6.59
N ALA A 39 -4.02 -3.96 -5.85
CA ALA A 39 -4.62 -4.42 -4.59
C ALA A 39 -4.53 -3.39 -3.44
N ILE A 40 -3.42 -2.65 -3.34
CA ILE A 40 -3.15 -1.73 -2.21
C ILE A 40 -3.81 -0.36 -2.40
N ARG A 41 -3.99 0.10 -3.64
CA ARG A 41 -4.56 1.41 -3.96
C ARG A 41 -5.95 1.66 -3.33
N PRO A 42 -6.91 0.72 -3.37
CA PRO A 42 -8.22 0.90 -2.74
C PRO A 42 -8.10 1.21 -1.25
N LEU A 43 -7.36 0.40 -0.50
CA LEU A 43 -7.16 0.61 0.93
C LEU A 43 -6.41 1.92 1.21
N LYS A 44 -5.37 2.23 0.42
CA LYS A 44 -4.64 3.50 0.55
C LYS A 44 -5.53 4.72 0.33
N SER A 45 -6.41 4.65 -0.68
CA SER A 45 -7.41 5.69 -0.96
C SER A 45 -8.39 5.84 0.18
N LEU A 46 -8.90 4.72 0.72
CA LEU A 46 -9.81 4.71 1.86
C LEU A 46 -9.17 5.37 3.10
N VAL A 47 -7.96 4.95 3.47
CA VAL A 47 -7.19 5.57 4.58
C VAL A 47 -7.00 7.07 4.35
N SER A 48 -6.70 7.48 3.11
CA SER A 48 -6.55 8.91 2.79
C SER A 48 -7.88 9.68 2.88
N LYS A 49 -9.01 9.06 2.52
CA LYS A 49 -10.35 9.68 2.66
C LYS A 49 -10.72 9.82 4.14
N THR A 50 -10.52 8.76 4.94
CA THR A 50 -10.73 8.79 6.38
C THR A 50 -9.82 9.82 7.06
N SER A 51 -8.57 9.98 6.62
CA SER A 51 -7.67 11.00 7.17
C SER A 51 -8.18 12.43 6.96
N ARG A 52 -8.86 12.70 5.84
CA ARG A 52 -9.49 14.00 5.58
C ARG A 52 -10.73 14.22 6.43
N SER A 53 -11.53 13.18 6.65
CA SER A 53 -12.72 13.21 7.50
C SER A 53 -12.77 12.03 8.48
N PRO A 54 -12.09 12.15 9.65
CA PRO A 54 -11.92 11.04 10.60
C PRO A 54 -13.24 10.53 11.20
N ILE A 55 -14.25 11.40 11.28
CA ILE A 55 -15.57 11.11 11.86
C ILE A 55 -16.44 10.27 10.90
N MET A 56 -16.25 10.43 9.58
CA MET A 56 -17.14 9.84 8.56
C MET A 56 -16.53 8.63 7.84
N GLY A 57 -15.24 8.34 8.04
CA GLY A 57 -14.55 7.30 7.30
C GLY A 57 -14.55 5.95 8.01
N ALA A 58 -15.46 5.06 7.66
CA ALA A 58 -15.50 3.70 8.21
C ALA A 58 -14.35 2.84 7.66
N LEU A 59 -13.19 2.84 8.34
CA LEU A 59 -12.16 1.85 8.13
C LEU A 59 -12.58 0.55 8.82
N THR A 60 -12.76 -0.53 8.06
CA THR A 60 -13.23 -1.82 8.58
C THR A 60 -12.13 -2.88 8.58
N ARG A 61 -12.36 -3.96 9.33
CA ARG A 61 -11.47 -5.13 9.29
C ARG A 61 -11.41 -5.75 7.90
N GLU A 62 -12.55 -5.86 7.22
CA GLU A 62 -12.67 -6.32 5.84
C GLU A 62 -11.79 -5.51 4.87
N SER A 63 -11.67 -4.19 5.10
CA SER A 63 -10.80 -3.33 4.30
C SER A 63 -9.32 -3.72 4.40
N ILE A 64 -8.89 -4.24 5.55
CA ILE A 64 -7.52 -4.73 5.78
C ILE A 64 -7.35 -6.15 5.25
N ASP A 65 -8.34 -7.01 5.43
CA ASP A 65 -8.31 -8.40 4.97
C ASP A 65 -8.22 -8.49 3.44
N ALA A 66 -8.81 -7.53 2.73
CA ALA A 66 -8.71 -7.41 1.27
C ALA A 66 -7.25 -7.31 0.74
N VAL A 67 -6.29 -6.91 1.58
CA VAL A 67 -4.87 -6.82 1.18
C VAL A 67 -3.97 -7.89 1.80
N GLU A 68 -4.51 -8.81 2.59
CA GLU A 68 -3.76 -9.80 3.37
C GLU A 68 -2.77 -10.60 2.50
N HIS A 69 -3.25 -11.13 1.37
CA HIS A 69 -2.44 -11.95 0.47
C HIS A 69 -1.38 -11.17 -0.33
N TYR A 70 -1.46 -9.85 -0.35
CA TYR A 70 -0.55 -8.99 -1.11
C TYR A 70 0.55 -8.37 -0.24
N VAL A 71 0.35 -8.29 1.07
CA VAL A 71 1.34 -7.76 2.02
C VAL A 71 2.07 -8.87 2.76
N SER A 72 3.19 -8.54 3.39
CA SER A 72 3.84 -9.51 4.28
C SER A 72 3.04 -9.67 5.59
N PRO A 73 3.11 -10.83 6.26
CA PRO A 73 2.41 -11.06 7.54
C PRO A 73 2.72 -10.00 8.60
N ARG A 74 3.96 -9.49 8.61
CA ARG A 74 4.39 -8.40 9.51
C ARG A 74 3.69 -7.08 9.21
N VAL A 75 3.48 -6.76 7.93
CA VAL A 75 2.76 -5.54 7.53
C VAL A 75 1.27 -5.70 7.82
N TYR A 76 0.69 -6.87 7.55
CA TYR A 76 -0.69 -7.18 7.88
C TYR A 76 -0.96 -7.03 9.38
N ALA A 77 -0.14 -7.66 10.24
CA ALA A 77 -0.27 -7.55 11.69
C ALA A 77 -0.23 -6.08 12.16
N LYS A 78 0.69 -5.27 11.61
CA LYS A 78 0.75 -3.84 11.90
C LYS A 78 -0.46 -3.06 11.39
N LEU A 79 -1.02 -3.42 10.24
CA LEU A 79 -2.24 -2.78 9.74
C LEU A 79 -3.42 -3.06 10.68
N VAL A 80 -3.54 -4.29 11.17
CA VAL A 80 -4.55 -4.69 12.16
C VAL A 80 -4.36 -3.95 13.49
N GLU A 81 -3.13 -3.90 14.02
CA GLU A 81 -2.79 -3.14 15.23
C GLU A 81 -3.23 -1.67 15.11
N ARG A 82 -2.87 -1.01 14.00
CA ARG A 82 -3.22 0.41 13.77
C ARG A 82 -4.70 0.62 13.51
N LEU A 83 -5.40 -0.35 12.91
CA LEU A 83 -6.85 -0.30 12.79
C LEU A 83 -7.51 -0.33 14.17
N ASN A 84 -7.03 -1.17 15.09
CA ASN A 84 -7.56 -1.23 16.44
C ASN A 84 -7.31 0.08 17.20
N GLU A 85 -6.08 0.61 17.16
CA GLU A 85 -5.75 1.93 17.72
C GLU A 85 -6.67 3.03 17.16
N TYR A 86 -6.91 3.01 15.84
CA TYR A 86 -7.83 3.96 15.20
C TYR A 86 -9.25 3.83 15.74
N ARG A 87 -9.77 2.62 15.88
CA ARG A 87 -11.16 2.37 16.34
C ARG A 87 -11.34 2.75 17.80
N GLU A 88 -10.39 2.38 18.66
CA GLU A 88 -10.39 2.74 20.08
C GLU A 88 -10.37 4.25 20.23
N LYS A 89 -9.39 4.93 19.63
CA LYS A 89 -9.25 6.38 19.73
C LYS A 89 -10.47 7.11 19.15
N THR A 90 -11.01 6.66 18.02
CA THR A 90 -12.21 7.27 17.43
C THR A 90 -13.44 7.08 18.34
N ALA A 91 -13.60 5.91 18.97
CA ALA A 91 -14.69 5.67 19.91
C ALA A 91 -14.58 6.52 21.19
N GLU A 92 -13.37 6.74 21.68
CA GLU A 92 -13.10 7.58 22.86
C GLU A 92 -13.36 9.07 22.62
N THR A 93 -13.13 9.55 21.38
CA THR A 93 -13.07 10.98 21.07
C THR A 93 -14.26 11.50 20.28
N THR A 94 -15.08 10.60 19.74
CA THR A 94 -16.31 10.99 19.06
C THR A 94 -17.37 11.33 20.08
N GLN A 95 -17.81 12.59 20.07
CA GLN A 95 -18.88 13.11 20.92
C GLN A 95 -20.13 13.37 20.07
N MET A 96 -21.30 13.43 20.70
CA MET A 96 -22.55 13.83 20.04
C MET A 96 -22.91 15.23 20.49
N ASP A 97 -23.22 16.11 19.53
CA ASP A 97 -23.74 17.44 19.87
C ASP A 97 -25.21 17.36 20.32
N GLY A 98 -25.80 18.51 20.68
CA GLY A 98 -27.20 18.60 21.10
C GLY A 98 -28.22 18.20 20.02
N TRP A 99 -27.78 18.00 18.78
CA TRP A 99 -28.60 17.56 17.65
C TRP A 99 -28.32 16.09 17.25
N GLY A 100 -27.46 15.39 18.00
CA GLY A 100 -27.06 14.02 17.70
C GLY A 100 -26.09 13.89 16.53
N VAL A 101 -25.42 14.98 16.13
CA VAL A 101 -24.40 14.98 15.10
C VAL A 101 -23.06 14.60 15.74
N PRO A 102 -22.35 13.58 15.23
CA PRO A 102 -21.05 13.23 15.76
C PRO A 102 -20.03 14.32 15.42
N TYR A 103 -19.29 14.76 16.43
CA TYR A 103 -18.16 15.68 16.28
C TYR A 103 -16.94 15.16 17.03
N MET A 104 -15.79 15.73 16.68
CA MET A 104 -14.51 15.44 17.29
C MET A 104 -13.73 16.75 17.34
N ASP A 105 -13.10 17.02 18.48
CA ASP A 105 -12.29 18.21 18.67
C ASP A 105 -11.06 18.19 17.76
N GLU A 106 -10.49 19.36 17.47
CA GLU A 106 -9.36 19.45 16.54
C GLU A 106 -8.10 18.74 17.05
N GLU A 107 -7.86 18.72 18.36
CA GLU A 107 -6.76 17.99 18.97
C GLU A 107 -6.88 16.48 18.72
N ASP A 108 -8.06 15.90 18.98
CA ASP A 108 -8.33 14.49 18.72
C ASP A 108 -8.28 14.15 17.23
N LYS A 109 -8.77 15.04 16.36
CA LYS A 109 -8.62 14.86 14.91
C LYS A 109 -7.16 14.77 14.49
N VAL A 110 -6.26 15.55 15.11
CA VAL A 110 -4.81 15.48 14.84
C VAL A 110 -4.25 14.12 15.26
N GLU A 111 -4.62 13.61 16.43
CA GLU A 111 -4.17 12.31 16.92
C GLU A 111 -4.67 11.15 16.03
N VAL A 112 -5.95 11.15 15.68
CA VAL A 112 -6.54 10.15 14.78
C VAL A 112 -5.88 10.20 13.39
N ARG A 113 -5.62 11.41 12.86
CA ARG A 113 -4.85 11.58 11.61
C ARG A 113 -3.43 11.05 11.72
N ALA A 114 -2.78 11.15 12.87
CA ALA A 114 -1.44 10.60 13.08
C ALA A 114 -1.45 9.07 12.98
N ILE A 115 -2.45 8.40 13.54
CA ILE A 115 -2.64 6.94 13.41
C ILE A 115 -2.85 6.56 11.94
N LEU A 116 -3.76 7.24 11.25
CA LEU A 116 -4.04 7.00 9.82
C LEU A 116 -2.81 7.28 8.93
N THR A 117 -1.99 8.24 9.30
CA THR A 117 -0.70 8.51 8.62
C THR A 117 0.27 7.36 8.78
N LYS A 118 0.35 6.75 9.97
CA LYS A 118 1.16 5.54 10.21
C LYS A 118 0.64 4.38 9.36
N MET A 119 -0.68 4.19 9.26
CA MET A 119 -1.28 3.19 8.37
C MET A 119 -0.91 3.42 6.90
N ASN A 120 -1.07 4.66 6.41
CA ASN A 120 -0.75 5.01 5.03
C ASN A 120 0.74 4.77 4.67
N LYS A 121 1.65 4.92 5.65
CA LYS A 121 3.09 4.63 5.49
C LYS A 121 3.40 3.14 5.33
N LEU A 122 2.53 2.24 5.80
CA LEU A 122 2.64 0.79 5.59
C LEU A 122 2.22 0.39 4.15
N LEU A 123 1.33 1.17 3.54
CA LEU A 123 0.76 0.93 2.21
C LEU A 123 1.55 1.63 1.10
N LYS A 124 2.85 1.36 1.00
CA LYS A 124 3.72 1.96 -0.03
C LYS A 124 3.53 1.27 -1.36
N VAL A 125 3.08 2.03 -2.36
CA VAL A 125 3.05 1.63 -3.78
C VAL A 125 4.49 1.36 -4.26
N LYS A 126 4.70 0.31 -5.04
CA LYS A 126 6.01 -0.20 -5.51
C LYS A 126 6.27 0.05 -6.99
#